data_AF-A0A7C2HRV6-F1
#
_entry.id   AF-A0A7C2HRV6-F1
#
_cell.length_a   1.000
_cell.length_b   1.000
_cell.length_c   1.000
_cell.angle_alpha   90.00
_cell.angle_beta   90.00
_cell.angle_gamma   90.00
#
_symmetry.space_group_name_H-M   'P 1'
#
loop_
_entity.id
_entity.type
_entity.pdbx_description
1 polymer ?
#
loop_
_entity_poly.entity_id
_entity_poly.type
_entity_poly.pdbx_seq_one_letter_code
_entity_poly.pdbx_strand_id
1 'polypeptide(L)'
;MRLVLAGGTFLAFLWLPHLARGALVSRGTPRLLFWFGLLSLSGISAAFLGLLVAMVSPEPANVASLPRVVEICVDAATRLLAYPLGHWPSIVAALLLLGFLVRAATGWAQTFRDSRRARPPRGDLPGERLAKRRYLGRSDHDVRVLPSDEPVAYTVGLLRPRTVLSVGLLRSLGDRERQAVLAHEEAHARRRHTLVLFAASAIGRAFGFIPSVR
;
A
#
# COMPACT_ATOMS: atom_id res chain seq x y z
N MET A 1 -9.05 -19.27 -29.91
CA MET A 1 -8.80 -19.97 -28.62
C MET A 1 -7.95 -19.15 -27.63
N ARG A 2 -6.78 -18.61 -28.05
CA ARG A 2 -5.88 -17.80 -27.19
C ARG A 2 -6.53 -16.55 -26.55
N LEU A 3 -7.35 -15.81 -27.30
CA LEU A 3 -8.07 -14.61 -26.81
C LEU A 3 -9.13 -14.91 -25.76
N VAL A 4 -9.83 -16.04 -25.88
CA VAL A 4 -10.87 -16.45 -24.93
C VAL A 4 -10.24 -16.92 -23.61
N LEU A 5 -9.13 -17.64 -23.68
CA LEU A 5 -8.35 -18.02 -22.49
C LEU A 5 -7.77 -16.78 -21.79
N ALA A 6 -7.15 -15.85 -22.54
CA ALA A 6 -6.61 -14.60 -21.98
C ALA A 6 -7.71 -13.69 -21.38
N GLY A 7 -8.86 -13.59 -22.03
CA GLY A 7 -10.03 -12.89 -21.50
C GLY A 7 -10.62 -13.56 -20.25
N GLY A 8 -10.61 -14.89 -20.21
CA GLY A 8 -11.03 -15.69 -19.06
C GLY A 8 -10.11 -15.53 -17.85
N THR A 9 -8.78 -15.56 -18.02
CA THR A 9 -7.82 -15.25 -16.95
C THR A 9 -7.94 -13.79 -16.51
N PHE A 10 -8.17 -12.86 -17.44
CA PHE A 10 -8.38 -11.45 -17.12
C PHE A 10 -9.62 -11.24 -16.25
N LEU A 11 -10.76 -11.84 -16.63
CA LEU A 11 -11.99 -11.80 -15.84
C LEU A 11 -11.81 -12.48 -14.49
N ALA A 12 -11.17 -13.65 -14.45
CA ALA A 12 -10.90 -14.36 -13.20
C ALA A 12 -10.02 -13.51 -12.25
N PHE A 13 -8.96 -12.86 -12.74
CA PHE A 13 -8.11 -11.98 -11.92
C PHE A 13 -8.80 -10.68 -11.52
N LEU A 14 -9.81 -10.21 -12.28
CA LEU A 14 -10.63 -9.07 -11.88
C LEU A 14 -11.66 -9.44 -10.81
N TRP A 15 -12.27 -10.63 -10.92
CA TRP A 15 -13.41 -11.05 -10.11
C TRP A 15 -13.05 -11.86 -8.85
N LEU A 16 -12.01 -12.71 -8.89
CA LEU A 16 -11.59 -13.48 -7.70
C LEU A 16 -11.28 -12.56 -6.51
N PRO A 17 -10.53 -11.45 -6.70
CA PRO A 17 -10.26 -10.52 -5.62
C PRO A 17 -11.55 -9.88 -5.08
N HIS A 18 -12.56 -9.71 -5.92
CA HIS A 18 -13.83 -9.10 -5.53
C HIS A 18 -14.66 -10.05 -4.64
N LEU A 19 -14.71 -11.34 -4.97
CA LEU A 19 -15.45 -12.34 -4.21
C LEU A 19 -14.76 -12.69 -2.88
N ALA A 20 -13.44 -12.84 -2.89
CA ALA A 20 -12.68 -13.20 -1.69
C ALA A 20 -12.65 -12.05 -0.66
N ARG A 21 -12.73 -10.79 -1.11
CA ARG A 21 -12.58 -9.61 -0.23
C ARG A 21 -13.71 -9.43 0.78
N GLY A 22 -14.95 -9.80 0.47
CA GLY A 22 -16.05 -9.72 1.45
C GLY A 22 -15.82 -10.62 2.68
N ALA A 23 -15.30 -11.83 2.45
CA ALA A 23 -14.92 -12.76 3.50
C ALA A 23 -13.61 -12.35 4.20
N LEU A 24 -12.67 -11.77 3.46
CA LEU A 24 -11.35 -11.37 3.98
C LEU A 24 -11.36 -10.05 4.75
N VAL A 25 -12.16 -9.06 4.38
CA VAL A 25 -12.21 -7.77 5.07
C VAL A 25 -12.92 -7.88 6.40
N SER A 26 -13.92 -8.75 6.51
CA SER A 26 -14.66 -8.99 7.75
C SER A 26 -13.89 -9.82 8.79
N ARG A 27 -12.88 -10.60 8.38
CA ARG A 27 -12.16 -11.55 9.26
C ARG A 27 -10.64 -11.52 9.17
N GLY A 28 -10.07 -10.80 8.21
CA GLY A 28 -8.65 -10.86 7.86
C GLY A 28 -7.80 -9.91 8.68
N THR A 29 -6.63 -10.40 9.11
CA THR A 29 -5.63 -9.54 9.74
C THR A 29 -5.09 -8.52 8.72
N PRO A 30 -4.61 -7.34 9.15
CA PRO A 30 -4.07 -6.29 8.27
C PRO A 30 -2.97 -6.81 7.33
N ARG A 31 -2.19 -7.80 7.78
CA ARG A 31 -1.14 -8.45 6.98
C ARG A 31 -1.71 -9.27 5.83
N LEU A 32 -2.80 -9.99 6.07
CA LEU A 32 -3.44 -10.83 5.07
C LEU A 32 -4.12 -9.97 3.99
N LEU A 33 -4.72 -8.84 4.38
CA LEU A 33 -5.25 -7.84 3.45
C LEU A 33 -4.15 -7.19 2.60
N PHE A 34 -2.99 -6.90 3.18
CA PHE A 34 -1.82 -6.40 2.45
C PHE A 34 -1.35 -7.38 1.37
N TRP A 35 -1.10 -8.64 1.74
CA TRP A 35 -0.62 -9.66 0.80
C TRP A 35 -1.63 -9.94 -0.31
N PHE A 36 -2.91 -10.01 0.04
CA PHE A 36 -3.99 -10.17 -0.92
C PHE A 36 -4.05 -9.02 -1.93
N GLY A 37 -3.94 -7.78 -1.46
CA GLY A 37 -3.94 -6.61 -2.33
C GLY A 37 -2.72 -6.54 -3.24
N LEU A 38 -1.53 -6.88 -2.72
CA LEU A 38 -0.30 -6.95 -3.51
C LEU A 38 -0.36 -8.06 -4.58
N LEU A 39 -0.89 -9.23 -4.23
CA LEU A 39 -1.07 -10.35 -5.16
C LEU A 39 -2.10 -10.01 -6.24
N SER A 40 -3.19 -9.34 -5.87
CA SER A 40 -4.20 -8.89 -6.84
C SER A 40 -3.64 -7.83 -7.78
N LEU A 41 -2.89 -6.85 -7.26
CA LEU A 41 -2.28 -5.77 -8.06
C LEU A 41 -1.25 -6.33 -9.06
N SER A 42 -0.40 -7.24 -8.60
CA SER A 42 0.61 -7.90 -9.43
C SER A 42 -0.02 -8.84 -10.46
N GLY A 43 -1.04 -9.60 -10.06
CA GLY A 43 -1.80 -10.47 -10.96
C GLY A 43 -2.53 -9.72 -12.08
N ILE A 44 -3.20 -8.61 -11.74
CA ILE A 44 -3.86 -7.74 -12.73
C ILE A 44 -2.82 -7.15 -13.69
N SER A 45 -1.71 -6.63 -13.16
CA SER A 45 -0.62 -6.07 -13.97
C SER A 45 -0.01 -7.12 -14.92
N ALA A 46 0.20 -8.34 -14.44
CA ALA A 46 0.71 -9.45 -15.24
C ALA A 46 -0.29 -9.88 -16.31
N ALA A 47 -1.60 -9.89 -16.02
CA ALA A 47 -2.64 -10.20 -17.00
C ALA A 47 -2.71 -9.15 -18.12
N PHE A 48 -2.62 -7.86 -17.78
CA PHE A 48 -2.53 -6.78 -18.78
C PHE A 48 -1.27 -6.91 -19.64
N LEU A 49 -0.12 -7.17 -19.02
CA LEU A 49 1.14 -7.34 -19.74
C LEU A 49 1.11 -8.57 -20.66
N GLY A 50 0.57 -9.70 -20.17
CA GLY A 50 0.42 -10.92 -20.96
C GLY A 50 -0.53 -10.76 -22.14
N LEU A 51 -1.64 -10.03 -21.96
CA LEU A 51 -2.56 -9.69 -23.06
C LEU A 51 -1.87 -8.81 -24.10
N LEU A 52 -1.11 -7.81 -23.66
CA LEU A 52 -0.34 -6.93 -24.53
C LEU A 52 0.70 -7.72 -25.35
N VAL A 53 1.48 -8.58 -24.71
CA VAL A 53 2.47 -9.44 -25.39
C VAL A 53 1.79 -10.41 -26.37
N ALA A 54 0.69 -11.06 -25.98
CA ALA A 54 -0.02 -12.01 -26.83
C ALA A 54 -0.65 -11.35 -28.07
N MET A 55 -1.02 -10.07 -27.99
CA MET A 55 -1.55 -9.29 -29.11
C MET A 55 -0.46 -8.78 -30.06
N VAL A 56 0.76 -8.63 -29.55
CA VAL A 56 1.87 -7.98 -30.28
C VAL A 56 2.81 -8.99 -30.95
N SER A 57 3.05 -10.16 -30.33
CA SER A 57 3.85 -11.24 -30.92
C SER A 57 3.09 -12.58 -30.87
N PRO A 58 2.54 -13.06 -31.99
CA PRO A 58 1.86 -14.37 -32.03
C PRO A 58 2.81 -15.58 -31.96
N GLU A 59 4.11 -15.36 -32.20
CA GLU A 59 5.21 -16.32 -32.10
C GLU A 59 5.65 -16.53 -30.64
N PRO A 60 5.87 -17.77 -30.16
CA PRO A 60 6.33 -18.03 -28.80
C PRO A 60 7.77 -17.52 -28.62
N ALA A 61 7.92 -16.34 -28.01
CA ALA A 61 9.22 -15.74 -27.76
C ALA A 61 9.99 -16.55 -26.69
N ASN A 62 11.08 -17.19 -27.11
CA ASN A 62 12.06 -17.75 -26.20
C ASN A 62 12.89 -16.59 -25.61
N VAL A 63 12.50 -16.10 -24.43
CA VAL A 63 13.16 -15.00 -23.70
C VAL A 63 14.46 -15.47 -23.06
N ALA A 64 15.44 -15.81 -23.90
CA ALA A 64 16.76 -16.27 -23.46
C ALA A 64 17.75 -15.10 -23.28
N SER A 65 17.49 -13.90 -23.80
CA SER A 65 18.43 -12.78 -23.74
C SER A 65 17.78 -11.38 -23.72
N LEU A 66 18.41 -10.46 -22.98
CA LEU A 66 18.04 -9.04 -22.84
C LEU A 66 17.91 -8.29 -24.18
N PRO A 67 18.80 -8.48 -25.18
CA PRO A 67 18.68 -7.84 -26.49
C PRO A 67 17.40 -8.24 -27.22
N ARG A 68 16.98 -9.51 -27.08
CA ARG A 68 15.75 -10.02 -27.72
C ARG A 68 14.50 -9.36 -27.14
N VAL A 69 14.50 -9.07 -25.83
CA VAL A 69 13.40 -8.34 -25.18
C VAL A 69 13.29 -6.92 -25.72
N VAL A 70 14.42 -6.24 -25.91
CA VAL A 70 14.44 -4.87 -26.47
C VAL A 70 13.92 -4.88 -27.92
N GLU A 71 14.37 -5.84 -28.73
CA GLU A 71 13.94 -5.98 -30.13
C GLU A 71 12.43 -6.24 -30.26
N ILE A 72 11.88 -7.10 -29.39
CA ILE A 72 10.43 -7.34 -29.29
C ILE A 72 9.68 -6.06 -28.89
N CYS A 73 10.18 -5.31 -27.91
CA CYS A 73 9.57 -4.05 -27.48
C CYS A 73 9.61 -2.96 -28.55
N VAL A 74 10.67 -2.93 -29.38
CA VAL A 74 10.80 -1.96 -30.48
C VAL A 74 9.88 -2.36 -31.63
N ASP A 75 9.85 -3.62 -32.06
CA ASP A 75 8.95 -4.09 -33.13
C ASP A 75 7.47 -3.91 -32.73
N ALA A 76 7.16 -4.20 -31.46
CA ALA A 76 5.88 -3.91 -30.82
C ALA A 76 5.44 -2.45 -30.97
N ALA A 77 6.31 -1.52 -30.57
CA ALA A 77 6.04 -0.09 -30.61
C ALA A 77 5.86 0.40 -32.06
N THR A 78 6.69 -0.10 -32.98
CA THR A 78 6.67 0.30 -34.39
C THR A 78 5.38 -0.16 -35.08
N ARG A 79 4.91 -1.38 -34.80
CA ARG A 79 3.62 -1.90 -35.32
C ARG A 79 2.42 -1.14 -34.74
N LEU A 80 2.45 -0.80 -33.45
CA LEU A 80 1.40 -0.02 -32.81
C LEU A 80 1.26 1.39 -33.42
N LEU A 81 2.39 2.02 -33.75
CA LEU A 81 2.46 3.35 -34.35
C LEU A 81 2.08 3.34 -35.84
N ALA A 82 2.38 2.26 -36.56
CA ALA A 82 2.11 2.15 -38.00
C ALA A 82 0.62 1.93 -38.33
N TYR A 83 -0.12 1.17 -37.49
CA TYR A 83 -1.55 0.87 -37.71
C TYR A 83 -2.40 1.09 -36.45
N PRO A 84 -2.57 2.34 -36.00
CA PRO A 84 -3.23 2.63 -34.72
C PRO A 84 -4.70 2.16 -34.68
N LEU A 85 -5.43 2.27 -35.79
CA LEU A 85 -6.84 1.85 -35.88
C LEU A 85 -7.02 0.32 -35.94
N GLY A 86 -6.03 -0.42 -36.46
CA GLY A 86 -6.05 -1.89 -36.51
C GLY A 86 -5.74 -2.54 -35.15
N HIS A 87 -5.13 -1.78 -34.24
CA HIS A 87 -4.68 -2.22 -32.93
C HIS A 87 -5.40 -1.49 -31.79
N TRP A 88 -6.66 -1.11 -32.00
CA TRP A 88 -7.49 -0.45 -30.98
C TRP A 88 -7.57 -1.19 -29.63
N PRO A 89 -7.58 -2.54 -29.54
CA PRO A 89 -7.64 -3.23 -28.25
C PRO A 89 -6.39 -2.99 -27.40
N SER A 90 -5.20 -2.90 -28.02
CA SER A 90 -3.95 -2.58 -27.33
C SER A 90 -3.89 -1.14 -26.84
N ILE A 91 -4.46 -0.19 -27.60
CA ILE A 91 -4.58 1.20 -27.17
C ILE A 91 -5.51 1.28 -25.95
N VAL A 92 -6.66 0.60 -25.99
CA VAL A 92 -7.58 0.53 -24.85
C VAL A 92 -6.91 -0.12 -23.63
N ALA A 93 -6.20 -1.24 -23.81
CA ALA A 93 -5.48 -1.89 -22.73
C ALA A 93 -4.38 -1.00 -22.13
N ALA A 94 -3.63 -0.27 -22.96
CA ALA A 94 -2.60 0.67 -22.51
C ALA A 94 -3.19 1.84 -21.73
N LEU A 95 -4.31 2.41 -22.18
CA LEU A 95 -5.01 3.50 -21.48
C LEU A 95 -5.58 3.02 -20.14
N LEU A 96 -6.15 1.80 -20.08
CA LEU A 96 -6.64 1.21 -18.84
C LEU A 96 -5.50 0.95 -17.85
N LEU A 97 -4.37 0.41 -18.32
CA LEU A 97 -3.18 0.20 -17.49
C LEU A 97 -2.65 1.54 -16.96
N LEU A 98 -2.53 2.55 -17.83
CA LEU A 98 -2.09 3.89 -17.44
C LEU A 98 -3.02 4.50 -16.38
N GLY A 99 -4.34 4.43 -16.59
CA GLY A 99 -5.33 4.93 -15.63
C GLY A 99 -5.21 4.23 -14.27
N PHE A 100 -5.02 2.91 -14.27
CA PHE A 100 -4.80 2.13 -13.05
C PHE A 100 -3.51 2.52 -12.33
N LEU A 101 -2.40 2.67 -13.06
CA LEU A 101 -1.11 3.08 -12.49
C LEU A 101 -1.17 4.49 -11.89
N VAL A 102 -1.78 5.44 -12.59
CA VAL A 102 -1.98 6.82 -12.10
C VAL A 102 -2.81 6.81 -10.82
N ARG A 103 -3.88 6.01 -10.77
CA ARG A 103 -4.72 5.89 -9.58
C ARG A 103 -4.00 5.22 -8.41
N ALA A 104 -3.25 4.15 -8.67
CA ALA A 104 -2.42 3.52 -7.65
C ALA A 104 -1.39 4.51 -7.09
N ALA A 105 -0.70 5.25 -7.98
CA ALA A 105 0.27 6.26 -7.59
C ALA A 105 -0.35 7.40 -6.75
N THR A 106 -1.53 7.89 -7.13
CA THR A 106 -2.22 8.94 -6.36
C THR A 106 -2.72 8.44 -5.01
N GLY A 107 -3.29 7.22 -4.95
CA GLY A 107 -3.69 6.58 -3.68
C GLY A 107 -2.51 6.37 -2.73
N TRP A 108 -1.36 5.95 -3.26
CA TRP A 108 -0.10 5.87 -2.52
C TRP A 108 0.36 7.25 -2.03
N ALA A 109 0.40 8.24 -2.92
CA ALA A 109 0.86 9.59 -2.59
C ALA A 109 -0.02 10.25 -1.52
N GLN A 110 -1.34 10.09 -1.58
CA GLN A 110 -2.28 10.60 -0.59
C GLN A 110 -2.07 9.93 0.77
N THR A 111 -2.01 8.61 0.81
CA THR A 111 -1.78 7.86 2.05
C THR A 111 -0.45 8.24 2.67
N PHE A 112 0.56 8.50 1.84
CA PHE A 112 1.87 8.94 2.28
C PHE A 112 1.87 10.36 2.82
N ARG A 113 1.12 11.26 2.19
CA ARG A 113 0.89 12.62 2.70
C ARG A 113 0.17 12.59 4.05
N ASP A 114 -0.89 11.81 4.18
CA ASP A 114 -1.64 11.68 5.44
C ASP A 114 -0.76 11.11 6.56
N SER A 115 0.02 10.07 6.24
CA SER A 115 0.97 9.47 7.18
C SER A 115 2.11 10.42 7.54
N ARG A 116 2.46 11.39 6.68
CA ARG A 116 3.43 12.44 6.99
C ARG A 116 2.81 13.55 7.82
N ARG A 117 1.55 13.91 7.58
CA ARG A 117 0.79 14.91 8.37
C ARG A 117 0.54 14.44 9.79
N ALA A 118 0.27 13.15 9.97
CA ALA A 118 0.11 12.53 11.29
C ALA A 118 1.42 12.39 12.08
N ARG A 119 2.58 12.71 11.49
CA ARG A 119 3.85 12.68 12.24
C ARG A 119 3.90 13.89 13.16
N PRO A 120 4.26 13.70 14.44
CA PRO A 120 4.53 14.81 15.32
C PRO A 120 5.65 15.68 14.75
N PRO A 121 5.65 16.99 15.03
CA PRO A 121 6.68 17.92 14.57
C PRO A 121 8.10 17.40 14.83
N ARG A 122 9.02 17.72 13.92
CA ARG A 122 10.42 17.26 13.99
C ARG A 122 11.23 17.90 15.14
N GLY A 123 10.71 18.93 15.81
CA GLY A 123 11.32 19.55 16.98
C GLY A 123 10.80 18.98 18.31
N ASP A 124 11.47 19.35 19.40
CA ASP A 124 11.01 19.06 20.76
C ASP A 124 9.68 19.78 21.01
N LEU A 125 8.70 19.05 21.56
CA LEU A 125 7.45 19.66 21.97
C LEU A 125 7.65 20.38 23.31
N PRO A 126 7.00 21.54 23.53
CA PRO A 126 7.07 22.24 24.82
C PRO A 126 6.71 21.30 25.98
N GLY A 127 7.58 21.20 26.98
CA GLY A 127 7.38 20.35 28.15
C GLY A 127 7.59 18.85 27.94
N GLU A 128 7.90 18.38 26.72
CA GLU A 128 8.07 16.96 26.42
C GLU A 128 9.17 16.30 27.25
N ARG A 129 10.33 16.96 27.36
CA ARG A 129 11.47 16.43 28.14
C ARG A 129 11.13 16.27 29.60
N LEU A 130 10.39 17.23 30.17
CA LEU A 130 9.96 17.19 31.57
C LEU A 130 8.92 16.08 31.77
N ALA A 131 7.95 15.96 30.86
CA ALA A 131 6.93 14.92 30.91
C ALA A 131 7.54 13.51 30.81
N LYS A 132 8.49 13.30 29.89
CA LYS A 132 9.25 12.05 29.78
C LYS A 132 9.98 11.70 31.06
N ARG A 133 10.70 12.65 31.66
CA ARG A 133 11.39 12.43 32.95
C ARG A 133 10.42 12.11 34.07
N ARG A 134 9.30 12.84 34.16
CA ARG A 134 8.31 12.68 35.24
C ARG A 134 7.55 11.36 35.18
N TYR A 135 7.10 10.95 33.99
CA TYR A 135 6.17 9.83 33.85
C TYR A 135 6.81 8.54 33.34
N LEU A 136 7.92 8.64 32.60
CA LEU A 136 8.59 7.47 32.02
C LEU A 136 9.95 7.18 32.66
N GLY A 137 10.53 8.14 33.38
CA GLY A 137 11.88 8.02 33.95
C GLY A 137 13.01 7.89 32.91
N ARG A 138 12.69 8.01 31.61
CA ARG A 138 13.64 7.86 30.50
C ARG A 138 13.43 8.91 29.42
N SER A 139 14.49 9.21 28.67
CA SER A 139 14.53 10.29 27.66
C SER A 139 14.61 9.76 26.23
N ASP A 140 13.95 8.63 25.96
CA ASP A 140 14.08 7.91 24.70
C ASP A 140 13.64 8.76 23.48
N HIS A 141 14.37 8.64 22.38
CA HIS A 141 14.12 9.39 21.14
C HIS A 141 12.97 8.81 20.32
N ASP A 142 12.70 7.52 20.50
CA ASP A 142 11.63 6.80 19.78
C ASP A 142 10.26 6.93 20.46
N VAL A 143 10.21 7.51 21.66
CA VAL A 143 8.96 7.86 22.35
C VAL A 143 8.76 9.38 22.27
N ARG A 144 7.56 9.85 21.94
CA ARG A 144 7.17 11.26 21.96
C ARG A 144 6.03 11.46 22.94
N VAL A 145 6.04 12.57 23.68
CA VAL A 145 4.96 12.92 24.61
C VAL A 145 4.28 14.21 24.14
N LEU A 146 2.99 14.15 23.80
CA LEU A 146 2.21 15.32 23.44
C LEU A 146 1.68 16.07 24.67
N PRO A 147 1.72 17.40 24.66
CA PRO A 147 1.06 18.25 25.65
C PRO A 147 -0.45 18.33 25.35
N SER A 148 -1.14 17.19 25.39
CA SER A 148 -2.59 17.09 25.27
C SER A 148 -3.16 16.41 26.50
N ASP A 149 -4.31 16.90 26.98
CA ASP A 149 -5.07 16.30 28.07
C ASP A 149 -5.95 15.12 27.60
N GLU A 150 -6.17 14.99 26.29
CA GLU A 150 -6.91 13.85 25.73
C GLU A 150 -6.06 12.59 25.85
N PRO A 151 -6.58 11.49 26.45
CA PRO A 151 -5.81 10.26 26.64
C PRO A 151 -5.61 9.53 25.31
N VAL A 152 -4.42 9.63 24.73
CA VAL A 152 -4.08 8.99 23.45
C VAL A 152 -2.73 8.29 23.51
N ALA A 153 -2.68 7.09 22.93
CA ALA A 153 -1.47 6.34 22.65
C ALA A 153 -1.55 5.80 21.22
N TYR A 154 -0.51 6.02 20.43
CA TYR A 154 -0.43 5.50 19.07
C TYR A 154 1.00 5.46 18.54
N THR A 155 1.23 4.66 17.50
CA THR A 155 2.53 4.51 16.85
C THR A 155 2.52 5.17 15.46
N VAL A 156 3.45 6.09 15.21
CA VAL A 156 3.58 6.84 13.94
C VAL A 156 4.87 6.54 13.21
N GLY A 157 4.85 6.63 11.88
CA GLY A 157 6.03 6.44 11.05
C GLY A 157 6.09 5.06 10.39
N LEU A 158 6.68 5.03 9.20
CA LEU A 158 6.70 3.84 8.33
C LEU A 158 7.99 3.05 8.50
N LEU A 159 9.12 3.70 8.19
CA LEU A 159 10.45 3.09 8.24
C LEU A 159 11.12 3.22 9.61
N ARG A 160 10.80 4.29 10.33
CA ARG A 160 11.26 4.57 11.71
C ARG A 160 10.02 4.87 12.56
N PRO A 161 9.31 3.83 13.02
CA PRO A 161 8.14 4.00 13.85
C PRO A 161 8.53 4.59 15.21
N ARG A 162 7.71 5.50 15.71
CA ARG A 162 7.86 6.17 17.01
C ARG A 162 6.57 6.03 17.79
N THR A 163 6.69 5.73 19.07
CA THR A 163 5.57 5.68 20.00
C THR A 163 5.21 7.09 20.42
N VAL A 164 3.92 7.39 20.44
CA VAL A 164 3.39 8.71 20.76
C VAL A 164 2.37 8.56 21.88
N LEU A 165 2.60 9.23 23.00
CA LEU A 165 1.73 9.20 24.18
C LEU A 165 1.32 10.63 24.54
N SER A 166 0.14 10.83 25.13
CA SER A 166 -0.24 12.14 25.68
C SER A 166 0.03 12.27 27.17
N VAL A 167 0.19 13.50 27.65
CA VAL A 167 0.26 13.79 29.09
C VAL A 167 -1.03 13.36 29.79
N GLY A 168 -2.19 13.57 29.17
CA GLY A 168 -3.49 13.15 29.71
C GLY A 168 -3.55 11.64 30.00
N LEU A 169 -3.06 10.82 29.08
CA LEU A 169 -2.98 9.36 29.26
C LEU A 169 -1.99 9.00 30.38
N LEU A 170 -0.80 9.60 30.37
CA LEU A 170 0.21 9.29 31.38
C LEU A 170 -0.26 9.67 32.79
N ARG A 171 -1.02 10.76 32.91
CA ARG A 171 -1.60 11.20 34.19
C ARG A 171 -2.70 10.26 34.69
N SER A 172 -3.49 9.65 33.81
CA SER A 172 -4.59 8.76 34.20
C SER A 172 -4.14 7.34 34.58
N LEU A 173 -2.92 6.94 34.21
CA LEU A 173 -2.38 5.61 34.46
C LEU A 173 -1.40 5.57 35.63
N GLY A 174 -1.37 4.45 36.36
CA GLY A 174 -0.33 4.14 37.35
C GLY A 174 0.99 3.66 36.70
N ASP A 175 2.07 3.54 37.47
CA ASP A 175 3.41 3.23 36.90
C ASP A 175 3.48 1.89 36.16
N ARG A 176 2.83 0.85 36.69
CA ARG A 176 2.77 -0.47 36.02
C ARG A 176 1.99 -0.41 34.71
N GLU A 177 0.89 0.34 34.69
CA GLU A 177 0.05 0.49 33.51
C GLU A 177 0.75 1.32 32.43
N ARG A 178 1.47 2.38 32.82
CA ARG A 178 2.33 3.16 31.90
C ARG A 178 3.37 2.27 31.23
N GLN A 179 4.04 1.40 31.98
CA GLN A 179 5.01 0.46 31.43
C GLN A 179 4.35 -0.55 30.49
N ALA A 180 3.17 -1.08 30.84
CA ALA A 180 2.43 -2.01 30.00
C ALA A 180 2.01 -1.38 28.66
N VAL A 181 1.42 -0.19 28.68
CA VAL A 181 1.04 0.55 27.47
C VAL A 181 2.26 0.87 26.61
N LEU A 182 3.36 1.29 27.23
CA LEU A 182 4.57 1.60 26.51
C LEU A 182 5.19 0.36 25.85
N ALA A 183 5.24 -0.77 26.56
CA ALA A 183 5.71 -2.03 26.00
C ALA A 183 4.81 -2.53 24.85
N HIS A 184 3.49 -2.32 24.97
CA HIS A 184 2.52 -2.63 23.92
C HIS A 184 2.75 -1.80 22.65
N GLU A 185 2.88 -0.49 22.79
CA GLU A 185 3.15 0.40 21.66
C GLU A 185 4.53 0.15 21.02
N GLU A 186 5.57 -0.08 21.83
CA GLU A 186 6.87 -0.48 21.31
C GLU A 186 6.81 -1.81 20.55
N ALA A 187 5.96 -2.76 20.97
CA ALA A 187 5.74 -3.99 20.22
C ALA A 187 5.07 -3.71 18.87
N HIS A 188 4.13 -2.76 18.80
CA HIS A 188 3.55 -2.28 17.53
C HIS A 188 4.60 -1.61 16.63
N ALA A 189 5.49 -0.79 17.21
CA ALA A 189 6.60 -0.18 16.50
C ALA A 189 7.59 -1.22 15.95
N ARG A 190 8.03 -2.18 16.78
CA ARG A 190 8.95 -3.27 16.38
C ARG A 190 8.36 -4.13 15.26
N ARG A 191 7.05 -4.43 15.32
CA ARG A 191 6.35 -5.21 14.29
C ARG A 191 5.96 -4.38 13.05
N ARG A 192 6.31 -3.09 13.01
CA ARG A 192 6.00 -2.14 11.93
C ARG A 192 4.51 -2.16 11.55
N HIS A 193 3.63 -2.24 12.54
CA HIS A 193 2.19 -2.37 12.31
C HIS A 193 1.65 -1.20 11.47
N THR A 194 2.16 0.01 11.70
CA THR A 194 1.85 1.22 10.93
C THR A 194 2.16 1.08 9.43
N LEU A 195 3.20 0.33 9.04
CA LEU A 195 3.52 0.07 7.62
C LEU A 195 2.47 -0.84 6.98
N VAL A 196 1.99 -1.84 7.72
CA VAL A 196 0.93 -2.74 7.25
C VAL A 196 -0.37 -1.96 7.05
N LEU A 197 -0.77 -1.13 8.03
CA LEU A 197 -1.96 -0.28 7.92
C LEU A 197 -1.86 0.73 6.79
N PHE A 198 -0.68 1.33 6.61
CA PHE A 198 -0.39 2.23 5.50
C PHE A 198 -0.59 1.54 4.15
N ALA A 199 0.03 0.37 3.96
CA ALA A 199 -0.04 -0.32 2.69
C ALA A 199 -1.47 -0.82 2.43
N ALA A 200 -2.17 -1.33 3.44
CA ALA A 200 -3.57 -1.69 3.35
C ALA A 200 -4.46 -0.50 2.95
N SER A 201 -4.21 0.69 3.53
CA SER A 201 -4.95 1.92 3.19
C SER A 201 -4.65 2.40 1.77
N ALA A 202 -3.40 2.35 1.33
CA ALA A 202 -3.00 2.73 -0.03
C ALA A 202 -3.63 1.80 -1.07
N ILE A 203 -3.64 0.49 -0.81
CA ILE A 203 -4.33 -0.52 -1.62
C ILE A 203 -5.84 -0.24 -1.62
N GLY A 204 -6.45 -0.01 -0.45
CA GLY A 204 -7.87 0.33 -0.32
C GLY A 204 -8.27 1.49 -1.22
N ARG A 205 -7.50 2.60 -1.17
CA ARG A 205 -7.73 3.78 -2.01
C ARG A 205 -7.53 3.51 -3.50
N ALA A 206 -6.53 2.72 -3.87
CA ALA A 206 -6.32 2.31 -5.27
C ALA A 206 -7.58 1.59 -5.82
N PHE A 207 -8.25 0.78 -5.01
CA PHE A 207 -9.49 0.08 -5.37
C PHE A 207 -10.79 0.86 -5.07
N GLY A 208 -10.72 2.07 -4.53
CA GLY A 208 -11.89 2.85 -4.07
C GLY A 208 -12.91 3.33 -5.13
N PHE A 209 -12.76 2.95 -6.40
CA PHE A 209 -13.76 3.20 -7.46
C PHE A 209 -14.82 2.09 -7.53
N ILE A 210 -14.57 0.98 -6.85
CA ILE A 210 -15.53 -0.10 -6.71
C ILE A 210 -16.48 0.33 -5.57
N PRO A 211 -17.81 0.42 -5.80
CA PRO A 211 -18.78 0.96 -4.84
C PRO A 211 -18.77 0.32 -3.44
N SER A 212 -18.20 -0.88 -3.31
CA SER A 212 -18.09 -1.68 -2.09
C SER A 212 -16.89 -1.34 -1.18
N VAL A 213 -16.12 -0.29 -1.50
CA VAL A 213 -14.88 0.11 -0.77
C VAL A 213 -15.07 1.37 0.08
N ARG A 214 -16.30 1.90 0.19
CA ARG A 214 -16.65 2.95 1.17
C ARG A 214 -17.04 2.35 2.51
#